data_AF-D3B4G6-F1
#
_entry.id   AF-D3B4G6-F1
#
_cell.length_a   1.000
_cell.length_b   1.000
_cell.length_c   1.000
_cell.angle_alpha   90.00
_cell.angle_beta   90.00
_cell.angle_gamma   90.00
#
_symmetry.space_group_name_H-M   'P 1'
#
loop_
_entity.id
_entity.type
_entity.pdbx_description
1 polymer ?
#
loop_
_entity_poly.entity_id
_entity_poly.type
_entity_poly.pdbx_seq_one_letter_code
_entity_poly.pdbx_strand_id
1 'polypeptide(L)'
;MNVKLNEYLYILQMFLDREIQDNFNYATLFRSRSTVIDMIKFYNIDGEYHEYLRSVILIPMINKLNSLAMPDERGQPADVSELSGFLLRTIIDNIQKCPLKIIYTCNMLKRHVSKKYYEHWREIVGGYFFLRIICPALTSPKYYFTEHEWSLIETKHQHRLTLTKDLVEIAKFIQQLSNSIDRNNSNNINNRTLNNNNNNNNNNFQQHQRVILQQQTERIIGILEEISSYHCRFIDESVMSLSVDISERMIKESEELIERSKSELINGNTVEIKKIQDLEIILSPIRESYLLRPSNNDYLVVLKYHKS
;
A
#
# COMPACT_ATOMS: atom_id res chain seq x y z
N MET A 1 -7.22 -21.88 6.00
CA MET A 1 -6.19 -20.97 5.47
C MET A 1 -4.88 -21.77 5.34
N ASN A 2 -4.09 -21.59 4.29
CA ASN A 2 -2.91 -22.42 4.01
C ASN A 2 -1.78 -22.12 5.02
N VAL A 3 -1.22 -23.14 5.67
CA VAL A 3 -0.15 -22.99 6.69
C VAL A 3 1.01 -22.14 6.17
N LYS A 4 1.43 -22.35 4.91
CA LYS A 4 2.51 -21.57 4.27
C LYS A 4 2.19 -20.09 4.13
N LEU A 5 0.92 -19.74 3.94
CA LEU A 5 0.49 -18.34 3.84
C LEU A 5 0.58 -17.64 5.19
N ASN A 6 0.21 -18.33 6.27
CA ASN A 6 0.32 -17.78 7.63
C ASN A 6 1.79 -17.61 8.03
N GLU A 7 2.67 -18.55 7.65
CA GLU A 7 4.11 -18.43 7.84
C GLU A 7 4.68 -17.20 7.12
N TYR A 8 4.29 -17.02 5.85
CA TYR A 8 4.68 -15.84 5.07
C TYR A 8 4.23 -14.52 5.72
N LEU A 9 2.96 -14.46 6.15
CA LEU A 9 2.39 -13.27 6.79
C LEU A 9 3.06 -12.95 8.12
N TYR A 10 3.43 -13.98 8.91
CA TYR A 10 4.19 -13.79 10.12
C TYR A 10 5.55 -13.13 9.84
N ILE A 11 6.31 -13.68 8.91
CA ILE A 11 7.62 -13.14 8.53
C ILE A 11 7.46 -11.71 8.00
N LEU A 12 6.45 -11.44 7.16
CA LEU A 12 6.16 -10.10 6.66
C LEU A 12 5.91 -9.10 7.80
N GLN A 13 5.09 -9.47 8.80
CA GLN A 13 4.81 -8.61 9.95
C GLN A 13 6.08 -8.31 10.77
N MET A 14 7.00 -9.28 10.89
CA MET A 14 8.29 -9.07 11.56
C MET A 14 9.18 -8.07 10.83
N PHE A 15 9.36 -8.23 9.50
CA PHE A 15 10.13 -7.28 8.70
C PHE A 15 9.48 -5.89 8.70
N LEU A 16 8.15 -5.83 8.71
CA LEU A 16 7.39 -4.59 8.79
C LEU A 16 7.66 -3.86 10.12
N ASP A 17 7.55 -4.55 11.26
CA ASP A 17 7.84 -3.96 12.56
C ASP A 17 9.29 -3.44 12.61
N ARG A 18 10.26 -4.20 12.09
CA ARG A 18 11.66 -3.76 12.02
C ARG A 18 11.84 -2.49 11.19
N GLU A 19 11.29 -2.45 9.97
CA GLU A 19 11.45 -1.27 9.09
C GLU A 19 10.85 0.00 9.73
N ILE A 20 9.77 -0.15 10.50
CA ILE A 20 9.16 0.95 11.28
C ILE A 20 10.06 1.37 12.44
N GLN A 21 10.66 0.42 13.16
CA GLN A 21 11.56 0.73 14.28
C GLN A 21 12.84 1.42 13.80
N ASP A 22 13.44 0.95 12.71
CA ASP A 22 14.69 1.47 12.15
C ASP A 22 14.52 2.83 11.46
N ASN A 23 13.31 3.20 11.01
CA ASN A 23 13.04 4.52 10.45
C ASN A 23 12.80 5.57 11.53
N PHE A 24 13.50 6.71 11.42
CA PHE A 24 13.30 7.88 12.28
C PHE A 24 12.24 8.85 11.77
N ASN A 25 11.88 8.77 10.49
CA ASN A 25 10.95 9.70 9.85
C ASN A 25 9.86 8.92 9.09
N TYR A 26 8.59 9.17 9.46
CA TYR A 26 7.45 8.58 8.75
C TYR A 26 7.43 8.97 7.27
N ALA A 27 7.95 10.15 6.90
CA ALA A 27 7.99 10.59 5.52
C ALA A 27 8.96 9.76 4.67
N THR A 28 9.93 9.04 5.23
CA THR A 28 10.80 8.15 4.44
C THR A 28 10.34 6.69 4.49
N LEU A 29 9.45 6.38 5.43
CA LEU A 29 8.94 5.05 5.67
C LEU A 29 8.24 4.52 4.41
N PHE A 30 8.67 3.34 3.95
CA PHE A 30 8.16 2.72 2.74
C PHE A 30 8.15 3.69 1.55
N ARG A 31 9.18 4.53 1.34
CA ARG A 31 9.32 5.29 0.08
C ARG A 31 10.38 4.70 -0.84
N SER A 32 11.43 4.12 -0.27
CA SER A 32 12.41 3.33 -0.99
C SER A 32 11.86 1.96 -1.37
N ARG A 33 12.56 1.30 -2.31
CA ARG A 33 12.38 -0.13 -2.54
C ARG A 33 12.97 -0.88 -1.35
N SER A 34 12.12 -1.47 -0.53
CA SER A 34 12.49 -2.27 0.64
C SER A 34 12.03 -3.71 0.48
N THR A 35 12.63 -4.62 1.24
CA THR A 35 12.22 -6.03 1.29
C THR A 35 10.75 -6.16 1.70
N VAL A 36 10.29 -5.34 2.66
CA VAL A 36 8.87 -5.33 3.09
C VAL A 36 7.95 -4.97 1.92
N ILE A 37 8.31 -3.95 1.12
CA ILE A 37 7.50 -3.56 -0.04
C ILE A 37 7.48 -4.65 -1.11
N ASP A 38 8.60 -5.30 -1.39
CA ASP A 38 8.67 -6.40 -2.36
C ASP A 38 7.86 -7.61 -1.85
N MET A 39 7.87 -7.89 -0.54
CA MET A 39 7.03 -8.92 0.08
C MET A 39 5.53 -8.57 -0.01
N ILE A 40 5.15 -7.36 0.38
CA ILE A 40 3.76 -6.88 0.25
C ILE A 40 3.27 -7.02 -1.19
N LYS A 41 4.11 -6.65 -2.17
CA LYS A 41 3.79 -6.80 -3.59
C LYS A 41 3.55 -8.27 -3.94
N PHE A 42 4.44 -9.17 -3.53
CA PHE A 42 4.29 -10.61 -3.79
C PHE A 42 3.04 -11.20 -3.15
N TYR A 43 2.70 -10.80 -1.93
CA TYR A 43 1.48 -11.24 -1.25
C TYR A 43 0.21 -10.88 -2.04
N ASN A 44 0.14 -9.65 -2.53
CA ASN A 44 -1.05 -9.10 -3.16
C ASN A 44 -1.24 -9.51 -4.61
N ILE A 45 -0.17 -9.72 -5.39
CA ILE A 45 -0.30 -10.05 -6.81
C ILE A 45 -0.84 -11.46 -6.99
N ASP A 46 -2.10 -11.55 -7.44
CA ASP A 46 -2.78 -12.76 -7.89
C ASP A 46 -3.86 -12.42 -8.92
N GLY A 47 -4.68 -13.41 -9.31
CA GLY A 47 -5.77 -13.21 -10.26
C GLY A 47 -6.80 -12.17 -9.82
N GLU A 48 -7.14 -12.09 -8.53
CA GLU A 48 -8.11 -11.12 -8.01
C GLU A 48 -7.54 -9.69 -8.06
N TYR A 49 -6.26 -9.52 -7.74
CA TYR A 49 -5.55 -8.25 -7.88
C TYR A 49 -5.56 -7.75 -9.33
N HIS A 50 -5.21 -8.63 -10.27
CA HIS A 50 -5.21 -8.28 -11.69
C HIS A 50 -6.62 -7.95 -12.19
N GLU A 51 -7.61 -8.76 -11.82
CA GLU A 51 -9.00 -8.56 -12.25
C GLU A 51 -9.59 -7.27 -11.68
N TYR A 52 -9.37 -6.98 -10.40
CA TYR A 52 -9.80 -5.71 -9.79
C TYR A 52 -9.24 -4.50 -10.54
N LEU A 53 -7.92 -4.46 -10.77
CA LEU A 53 -7.31 -3.34 -11.47
C LEU A 53 -7.78 -3.24 -12.92
N ARG A 54 -7.98 -4.37 -13.58
CA ARG A 54 -8.43 -4.41 -14.96
C ARG A 54 -9.88 -3.96 -15.10
N SER A 55 -10.83 -4.63 -14.45
CA SER A 55 -12.26 -4.44 -14.67
C SER A 55 -12.89 -3.31 -13.85
N VAL A 56 -12.34 -3.01 -12.67
CA VAL A 56 -12.86 -1.94 -11.82
C VAL A 56 -12.17 -0.61 -12.10
N ILE A 57 -10.87 -0.61 -12.40
CA ILE A 57 -10.10 0.62 -12.55
C ILE A 57 -9.86 0.97 -14.02
N LEU A 58 -9.14 0.11 -14.75
CA LEU A 58 -8.62 0.45 -16.06
C LEU A 58 -9.69 0.51 -17.14
N ILE A 59 -10.57 -0.49 -17.25
CA ILE A 59 -11.62 -0.52 -18.28
C ILE A 59 -12.57 0.70 -18.16
N PRO A 60 -13.12 1.05 -16.98
CA PRO A 60 -13.96 2.23 -16.84
C PRO A 60 -13.23 3.54 -17.20
N MET A 61 -11.97 3.67 -16.79
CA MET A 61 -11.15 4.85 -17.12
C MET A 61 -10.88 4.98 -18.61
N ILE A 62 -10.50 3.88 -19.27
CA ILE A 62 -10.26 3.81 -20.70
C ILE A 62 -11.54 4.17 -21.47
N ASN A 63 -12.70 3.67 -21.04
CA ASN A 63 -13.99 4.00 -21.64
C ASN A 63 -14.36 5.48 -21.46
N LYS A 64 -14.15 6.04 -20.26
CA LYS A 64 -14.38 7.47 -20.00
C LYS A 64 -13.47 8.34 -20.86
N LEU A 65 -12.18 7.99 -20.99
CA LEU A 65 -11.25 8.70 -21.86
C LEU A 65 -11.67 8.64 -23.33
N ASN A 66 -12.09 7.47 -23.83
CA ASN A 66 -12.63 7.33 -25.18
C ASN A 66 -13.88 8.19 -25.41
N SER A 67 -14.75 8.32 -24.41
CA SER A 67 -15.96 9.15 -24.53
C SER A 67 -15.66 10.66 -24.59
N LEU A 68 -14.55 11.10 -23.98
CA LEU A 68 -14.14 12.51 -23.96
C LEU A 68 -13.26 12.89 -25.17
N ALA A 69 -12.67 11.91 -25.85
CA ALA A 69 -11.90 12.12 -27.08
C ALA A 69 -12.78 12.44 -28.30
N MET A 70 -14.12 12.40 -28.17
CA MET A 70 -15.01 13.01 -29.15
C MET A 70 -14.86 14.53 -29.01
N PRO A 71 -14.33 15.24 -30.02
CA PRO A 71 -13.97 16.64 -29.88
C PRO A 71 -15.22 17.45 -29.50
N ASP A 72 -15.14 18.18 -28.39
CA ASP A 72 -15.87 19.45 -28.35
C ASP A 72 -15.37 20.31 -29.53
N GLU A 73 -16.15 21.27 -29.99
CA GLU A 73 -15.81 22.12 -31.15
C GLU A 73 -14.49 22.93 -30.96
N ARG A 74 -13.77 22.77 -29.85
CA ARG A 74 -12.62 23.57 -29.42
C ARG A 74 -11.35 22.75 -29.16
N GLY A 75 -11.40 21.42 -29.21
CA GLY A 75 -10.21 20.55 -29.10
C GLY A 75 -9.45 20.70 -27.78
N GLN A 76 -10.13 21.01 -26.67
CA GLN A 76 -9.47 21.15 -25.37
C GLN A 76 -9.16 19.77 -24.76
N PRO A 77 -7.98 19.59 -24.14
CA PRO A 77 -7.63 18.35 -23.43
C PRO A 77 -8.62 18.10 -22.29
N ALA A 78 -8.96 16.82 -22.07
CA ALA A 78 -9.87 16.42 -21.00
C ALA A 78 -9.38 16.94 -19.63
N ASP A 79 -10.28 17.50 -18.82
CA ASP A 79 -9.92 18.04 -17.51
C ASP A 79 -9.48 16.89 -16.58
N VAL A 80 -8.18 16.89 -16.24
CA VAL A 80 -7.56 15.91 -15.34
C VAL A 80 -8.26 15.87 -13.98
N SER A 81 -8.82 17.00 -13.52
CA SER A 81 -9.61 17.07 -12.29
C SER A 81 -10.90 16.26 -12.40
N GLU A 82 -11.63 16.40 -13.50
CA GLU A 82 -12.87 15.64 -13.77
C GLU A 82 -12.58 14.13 -13.86
N LEU A 83 -11.54 13.76 -14.61
CA LEU A 83 -11.11 12.38 -14.79
C LEU A 83 -10.65 11.74 -13.46
N SER A 84 -9.92 12.49 -12.65
CA SER A 84 -9.50 12.06 -11.31
C SER A 84 -10.70 11.88 -10.39
N GLY A 85 -11.69 12.78 -10.44
CA GLY A 85 -12.93 12.63 -9.69
C GLY A 85 -13.80 11.47 -10.17
N PHE A 86 -13.75 11.13 -11.45
CA PHE A 86 -14.38 9.91 -11.96
C PHE A 86 -13.67 8.66 -11.43
N LEU A 87 -12.34 8.63 -11.44
CA LEU A 87 -11.56 7.52 -10.87
C LEU A 87 -11.86 7.31 -9.38
N LEU A 88 -11.81 8.37 -8.58
CA LEU A 88 -12.05 8.28 -7.13
C LEU A 88 -13.47 7.79 -6.82
N ARG A 89 -14.49 8.29 -7.54
CA ARG A 89 -15.86 7.76 -7.41
C ARG A 89 -15.96 6.30 -7.82
N THR A 90 -15.32 5.90 -8.92
CA THR A 90 -15.29 4.51 -9.38
C THR A 90 -14.69 3.59 -8.30
N ILE A 91 -13.61 4.03 -7.63
CA ILE A 91 -13.00 3.30 -6.51
C ILE A 91 -13.99 3.20 -5.33
N ILE A 92 -14.62 4.32 -4.93
CA ILE A 92 -15.59 4.34 -3.81
C ILE A 92 -16.76 3.40 -4.09
N ASP A 93 -17.37 3.49 -5.27
CA ASP A 93 -18.56 2.73 -5.64
C ASP A 93 -18.27 1.22 -5.77
N ASN A 94 -17.01 0.85 -6.00
CA ASN A 94 -16.58 -0.54 -6.16
C ASN A 94 -15.60 -0.99 -5.07
N ILE A 95 -15.51 -0.27 -3.94
CA ILE A 95 -14.54 -0.57 -2.88
C ILE A 95 -14.75 -1.95 -2.27
N GLN A 96 -15.98 -2.46 -2.28
CA GLN A 96 -16.34 -3.81 -1.84
C GLN A 96 -15.78 -4.92 -2.74
N LYS A 97 -15.41 -4.59 -3.99
CA LYS A 97 -14.72 -5.51 -4.91
C LYS A 97 -13.20 -5.48 -4.73
N CYS A 98 -12.68 -4.64 -3.84
CA CYS A 98 -11.25 -4.59 -3.56
C CYS A 98 -10.79 -5.94 -2.96
N PRO A 99 -9.75 -6.58 -3.53
CA PRO A 99 -9.25 -7.87 -3.04
C PRO A 99 -8.97 -7.85 -1.54
N LEU A 100 -9.39 -8.91 -0.84
CA LEU A 100 -9.23 -9.01 0.62
C LEU A 100 -7.76 -8.89 1.06
N LYS A 101 -6.82 -9.32 0.24
CA LYS A 101 -5.38 -9.18 0.50
C LYS A 101 -4.93 -7.73 0.54
N ILE A 102 -5.46 -6.87 -0.33
CA ILE A 102 -5.17 -5.43 -0.33
C ILE A 102 -5.73 -4.81 0.94
N ILE A 103 -6.98 -5.12 1.27
CA ILE A 103 -7.67 -4.64 2.47
C ILE A 103 -6.90 -5.05 3.73
N TYR A 104 -6.49 -6.33 3.81
CA TYR A 104 -5.67 -6.85 4.89
C TYR A 104 -4.33 -6.13 5.00
N THR A 105 -3.65 -5.90 3.88
CA THR A 105 -2.38 -5.16 3.86
C THR A 105 -2.56 -3.73 4.39
N CYS A 106 -3.61 -3.02 3.97
CA CYS A 106 -3.93 -1.68 4.48
C CYS A 106 -4.10 -1.68 6.01
N ASN A 107 -4.81 -2.68 6.54
CA ASN A 107 -5.01 -2.81 7.99
C ASN A 107 -3.73 -3.20 8.73
N MET A 108 -2.95 -4.12 8.18
CA MET A 108 -1.64 -4.48 8.72
C MET A 108 -0.73 -3.24 8.80
N LEU A 109 -0.64 -2.45 7.73
CA LEU A 109 0.12 -1.20 7.72
C LEU A 109 -0.41 -0.23 8.78
N LYS A 110 -1.72 0.01 8.84
CA LYS A 110 -2.33 0.85 9.88
C LYS A 110 -1.91 0.39 11.28
N ARG A 111 -2.14 -0.88 11.60
CA ARG A 111 -1.88 -1.45 12.93
C ARG A 111 -0.43 -1.28 13.35
N HIS A 112 0.50 -1.62 12.47
CA HIS A 112 1.92 -1.59 12.79
C HIS A 112 2.49 -0.17 12.82
N VAL A 113 2.13 0.67 11.84
CA VAL A 113 2.57 2.08 11.79
C VAL A 113 2.02 2.87 12.97
N SER A 114 0.74 2.66 13.33
CA SER A 114 0.11 3.40 14.43
C SER A 114 0.78 3.17 15.78
N LYS A 115 1.54 2.08 15.97
CA LYS A 115 2.31 1.84 17.21
C LYS A 115 3.37 2.90 17.44
N LYS A 116 3.97 3.47 16.38
CA LYS A 116 5.06 4.46 16.45
C LYS A 116 4.67 5.83 15.89
N TYR A 117 3.86 5.84 14.82
CA TYR A 117 3.44 7.04 14.09
C TYR A 117 1.91 7.11 14.02
N TYR A 118 1.24 7.28 15.16
CA TYR A 118 -0.22 7.22 15.27
C TYR A 118 -0.95 8.27 14.41
N GLU A 119 -0.36 9.43 14.16
CA GLU A 119 -1.00 10.49 13.36
C GLU A 119 -0.86 10.22 11.86
N HIS A 120 0.18 9.48 11.46
CA HIS A 120 0.62 9.39 10.06
C HIS A 120 0.25 8.08 9.35
N TRP A 121 -0.55 7.22 9.99
CA TRP A 121 -0.88 5.92 9.40
C TRP A 121 -1.71 6.06 8.13
N ARG A 122 -2.53 7.12 8.02
CA ARG A 122 -3.39 7.36 6.84
C ARG A 122 -2.56 7.66 5.61
N GLU A 123 -1.47 8.40 5.77
CA GLU A 123 -0.52 8.77 4.72
C GLU A 123 0.22 7.54 4.23
N ILE A 124 0.57 6.63 5.15
CA ILE A 124 1.23 5.37 4.79
C ILE A 124 0.26 4.45 4.05
N VAL A 125 -0.98 4.33 4.52
CA VAL A 125 -2.01 3.52 3.84
C VAL A 125 -2.37 4.11 2.48
N GLY A 126 -2.58 5.43 2.40
CA GLY A 126 -2.83 6.14 1.14
C GLY A 126 -1.65 6.04 0.18
N GLY A 127 -0.42 6.23 0.69
CA GLY A 127 0.81 6.01 -0.05
C GLY A 127 0.91 4.59 -0.58
N TYR A 128 0.63 3.56 0.22
CA TYR A 128 0.57 2.19 -0.26
C TYR A 128 -0.50 2.01 -1.35
N PHE A 129 -1.74 2.38 -1.07
CA PHE A 129 -2.87 2.13 -1.97
C PHE A 129 -2.74 2.90 -3.29
N PHE A 130 -2.49 4.21 -3.26
CA PHE A 130 -2.38 5.01 -4.47
C PHE A 130 -1.02 4.85 -5.15
N LEU A 131 0.11 5.03 -4.45
CA LEU A 131 1.44 5.02 -5.08
C LEU A 131 1.86 3.64 -5.58
N ARG A 132 1.41 2.56 -4.93
CA ARG A 132 1.91 1.20 -5.21
C ARG A 132 0.91 0.28 -5.89
N ILE A 133 -0.38 0.62 -5.88
CA ILE A 133 -1.41 -0.20 -6.52
C ILE A 133 -2.03 0.58 -7.68
N ILE A 134 -2.73 1.68 -7.40
CA ILE A 134 -3.53 2.39 -8.40
C ILE A 134 -2.64 3.10 -9.44
N CYS A 135 -1.68 3.93 -9.01
CA CYS A 135 -0.82 4.69 -9.92
C CYS A 135 0.02 3.78 -10.85
N PRO A 136 0.64 2.67 -10.38
CA PRO A 136 1.34 1.75 -11.27
C PRO A 136 0.43 1.14 -12.34
N ALA A 137 -0.82 0.82 -12.01
CA ALA A 137 -1.79 0.33 -12.99
C ALA A 137 -2.08 1.36 -14.09
N LEU A 138 -2.28 2.62 -13.72
CA LEU A 138 -2.54 3.72 -14.66
C LEU A 138 -1.31 4.04 -15.54
N THR A 139 -0.10 4.02 -14.96
CA THR A 139 1.12 4.34 -15.71
C THR A 139 1.61 3.20 -16.60
N SER A 140 1.15 1.97 -16.37
CA SER A 140 1.53 0.79 -17.15
C SER A 140 0.35 -0.17 -17.37
N PRO A 141 -0.72 0.30 -18.03
CA PRO A 141 -1.98 -0.45 -18.16
C PRO A 141 -1.82 -1.74 -18.97
N LYS A 142 -0.88 -1.79 -19.92
CA LYS A 142 -0.62 -2.97 -20.78
C LYS A 142 -0.39 -4.27 -20.01
N TYR A 143 0.14 -4.22 -18.79
CA TYR A 143 0.41 -5.43 -17.98
C TYR A 143 -0.85 -6.10 -17.41
N TYR A 144 -2.01 -5.45 -17.56
CA TYR A 144 -3.30 -5.93 -17.08
C TYR A 144 -4.21 -6.42 -18.19
N PHE A 145 -3.72 -6.45 -19.43
CA PHE A 145 -4.46 -6.93 -20.59
C PHE A 145 -3.66 -7.98 -21.32
N THR A 146 -4.35 -8.84 -22.07
CA THR A 146 -3.65 -9.70 -23.05
C THR A 146 -3.10 -8.83 -24.19
N GLU A 147 -2.09 -9.32 -24.91
CA GLU A 147 -1.51 -8.59 -26.05
C GLU A 147 -2.56 -8.23 -27.10
N HIS A 148 -3.48 -9.16 -27.37
CA HIS A 148 -4.59 -8.95 -28.29
C HIS A 148 -5.55 -7.85 -27.81
N GLU A 149 -5.97 -7.89 -26.54
CA GLU A 149 -6.85 -6.87 -25.96
C GLU A 149 -6.21 -5.49 -25.94
N TRP A 150 -4.93 -5.41 -25.55
CA TRP A 150 -4.20 -4.15 -25.53
C TRP A 150 -4.08 -3.56 -26.94
N SER A 151 -3.80 -4.38 -27.95
CA SER A 151 -3.77 -3.96 -29.36
C SER A 151 -5.11 -3.39 -29.82
N LEU A 152 -6.24 -4.02 -29.44
CA LEU A 152 -7.58 -3.50 -29.75
C LEU A 152 -7.87 -2.18 -29.05
N ILE A 153 -7.39 -1.99 -27.83
CA ILE A 153 -7.51 -0.72 -27.11
C ILE A 153 -6.70 0.35 -27.84
N GLU A 154 -5.41 0.11 -28.09
CA GLU A 154 -4.53 1.08 -28.78
C GLU A 154 -5.05 1.50 -30.16
N THR A 155 -5.65 0.57 -30.91
CA THR A 155 -6.17 0.84 -32.26
C THR A 155 -7.49 1.63 -32.25
N LYS A 156 -8.32 1.47 -31.22
CA LYS A 156 -9.58 2.22 -31.06
C LYS A 156 -9.38 3.64 -30.53
N HIS A 157 -8.31 3.89 -29.78
CA HIS A 157 -7.98 5.22 -29.33
C HIS A 157 -7.53 6.08 -30.52
N GLN A 158 -8.38 7.01 -30.95
CA GLN A 158 -8.12 7.95 -32.06
C GLN A 158 -6.84 8.78 -31.87
N HIS A 159 -6.33 8.87 -30.64
CA HIS A 159 -5.08 9.54 -30.29
C HIS A 159 -4.10 8.56 -29.60
N ARG A 160 -3.43 7.71 -30.38
CA ARG A 160 -2.54 6.63 -29.89
C ARG A 160 -1.40 7.10 -28.97
N LEU A 161 -0.97 8.37 -29.08
CA LEU A 161 0.06 8.98 -28.21
C LEU A 161 -0.50 9.62 -26.93
N THR A 162 -1.82 9.66 -26.71
CA THR A 162 -2.45 10.34 -25.56
C THR A 162 -2.94 9.40 -24.47
N LEU A 163 -3.51 8.21 -24.73
CA LEU A 163 -4.10 7.38 -23.66
C LEU A 163 -3.16 7.16 -22.45
N THR A 164 -1.96 6.64 -22.72
CA THR A 164 -0.98 6.39 -21.66
C THR A 164 -0.52 7.70 -21.00
N LYS A 165 -0.42 8.79 -21.77
CA LYS A 165 -0.06 10.11 -21.21
C LYS A 165 -1.17 10.66 -20.31
N ASP A 166 -2.42 10.58 -20.73
CA ASP A 166 -3.60 11.01 -19.99
C ASP A 166 -3.71 10.23 -18.68
N LEU A 167 -3.57 8.89 -18.74
CA LEU A 167 -3.55 8.04 -17.55
C LEU A 167 -2.37 8.36 -16.63
N VAL A 168 -1.18 8.69 -17.18
CA VAL A 168 -0.01 9.13 -16.40
C VAL A 168 -0.27 10.49 -15.74
N GLU A 169 -0.95 11.43 -16.40
CA GLU A 169 -1.32 12.72 -15.83
C GLU A 169 -2.34 12.56 -14.69
N ILE A 170 -3.35 11.71 -14.88
CA ILE A 170 -4.29 11.32 -13.82
C ILE A 170 -3.54 10.70 -12.64
N ALA A 171 -2.63 9.76 -12.90
CA ALA A 171 -1.84 9.11 -11.84
C ALA A 171 -1.00 10.13 -11.04
N LYS A 172 -0.35 11.09 -11.72
CA LYS A 172 0.41 12.16 -11.07
C LYS A 172 -0.51 13.03 -10.19
N PHE A 173 -1.69 13.38 -10.69
CA PHE A 173 -2.63 14.22 -9.96
C PHE A 173 -3.19 13.52 -8.71
N ILE A 174 -3.61 12.25 -8.86
CA ILE A 174 -4.04 11.40 -7.74
C ILE A 174 -2.93 11.24 -6.69
N GLN A 175 -1.68 11.06 -7.13
CA GLN A 175 -0.55 10.96 -6.22
C GLN A 175 -0.32 12.26 -5.42
N GLN A 176 -0.50 13.42 -6.05
CA GLN A 176 -0.43 14.71 -5.37
C GLN A 176 -1.52 14.86 -4.30
N LEU A 177 -2.75 14.42 -4.60
CA LEU A 177 -3.87 14.41 -3.64
C LEU A 177 -3.56 13.48 -2.47
N SER A 178 -3.12 12.24 -2.73
CA SER A 178 -2.80 11.26 -1.68
C SER A 178 -1.65 11.69 -0.78
N ASN A 179 -0.67 12.45 -1.30
CA ASN A 179 0.44 12.95 -0.48
C ASN A 179 0.04 14.13 0.43
N SER A 180 -1.17 14.70 0.25
CA SER A 180 -1.62 15.91 0.94
C SER A 180 -2.58 15.65 2.12
N ILE A 181 -2.91 14.38 2.38
CA ILE A 181 -3.91 13.94 3.38
C ILE A 181 -3.62 14.51 4.79
N ASP A 182 -2.35 14.60 5.18
CA ASP A 182 -1.98 15.10 6.51
C ASP A 182 -1.98 16.64 6.65
N ARG A 183 -1.74 17.36 5.54
CA ARG A 183 -1.51 18.81 5.60
C ARG A 183 -2.73 19.57 6.14
N ASN A 184 -3.92 18.98 6.11
CA ASN A 184 -5.15 19.63 6.54
C ASN A 184 -5.57 19.32 7.98
N ASN A 185 -5.11 18.20 8.58
CA ASN A 185 -5.32 17.97 10.01
C ASN A 185 -4.55 18.99 10.88
N SER A 186 -3.37 19.43 10.43
CA SER A 186 -2.66 20.58 11.03
C SER A 186 -3.19 21.96 10.59
N ASN A 187 -3.95 22.06 9.49
CA ASN A 187 -4.43 23.34 8.94
C ASN A 187 -5.90 23.67 9.26
N ASN A 188 -6.56 22.94 10.16
CA ASN A 188 -7.83 23.38 10.75
C ASN A 188 -7.71 24.68 11.61
N ILE A 189 -6.53 25.29 11.69
CA ILE A 189 -6.32 26.64 12.26
C ILE A 189 -6.45 27.76 11.19
N ASN A 190 -6.42 27.47 9.89
CA ASN A 190 -6.34 28.51 8.84
C ASN A 190 -7.58 28.64 7.94
N ASN A 191 -8.77 28.31 8.44
CA ASN A 191 -10.03 28.87 7.90
C ASN A 191 -10.14 30.41 8.07
N ARG A 192 -9.09 31.09 8.56
CA ARG A 192 -9.01 32.55 8.69
C ARG A 192 -8.43 33.29 7.47
N THR A 193 -7.91 32.61 6.46
CA THR A 193 -7.34 33.28 5.26
C THR A 193 -8.25 33.27 4.04
N LEU A 194 -9.51 32.84 4.19
CA LEU A 194 -10.50 32.80 3.11
C LEU A 194 -11.15 34.16 2.77
N ASN A 195 -10.77 35.24 3.46
CA ASN A 195 -11.48 36.54 3.34
C ASN A 195 -10.67 37.74 2.84
N ASN A 196 -9.40 37.62 2.46
CA ASN A 196 -8.66 38.77 1.92
C ASN A 196 -7.88 38.40 0.66
N ASN A 197 -8.55 38.47 -0.50
CA ASN A 197 -8.13 39.28 -1.66
C ASN A 197 -8.95 38.92 -2.91
N ASN A 198 -9.84 39.84 -3.28
CA ASN A 198 -10.73 39.82 -4.44
C ASN A 198 -9.98 39.95 -5.77
N ASN A 199 -9.33 38.89 -6.28
CA ASN A 199 -8.84 38.89 -7.68
C ASN A 199 -8.52 37.51 -8.30
N ASN A 200 -9.18 36.40 -7.94
CA ASN A 200 -8.82 35.08 -8.50
C ASN A 200 -9.96 34.02 -8.48
N ASN A 201 -11.06 34.27 -9.18
CA ASN A 201 -12.21 33.35 -9.20
C ASN A 201 -11.88 31.95 -9.79
N ASN A 202 -10.99 31.87 -10.79
CA ASN A 202 -10.59 30.58 -11.40
C ASN A 202 -9.68 29.76 -10.48
N ASN A 203 -8.78 30.39 -9.72
CA ASN A 203 -7.91 29.69 -8.77
C ASN A 203 -8.70 29.17 -7.56
N ASN A 204 -9.74 29.91 -7.14
CA ASN A 204 -10.60 29.48 -6.05
C ASN A 204 -11.43 28.24 -6.43
N PHE A 205 -11.91 28.14 -7.67
CA PHE A 205 -12.66 26.98 -8.14
C PHE A 205 -11.77 25.73 -8.27
N GLN A 206 -10.59 25.87 -8.87
CA GLN A 206 -9.63 24.76 -8.97
C GLN A 206 -9.14 24.29 -7.59
N GLN A 207 -8.95 25.23 -6.64
CA GLN A 207 -8.60 24.90 -5.27
C GLN A 207 -9.74 24.18 -4.53
N HIS A 208 -10.99 24.63 -4.72
CA HIS A 208 -12.15 23.99 -4.12
C HIS A 208 -12.34 22.55 -4.64
N GLN A 209 -12.20 22.33 -5.95
CA GLN A 209 -12.23 20.99 -6.53
C GLN A 209 -11.12 20.09 -5.96
N ARG A 210 -9.89 20.60 -5.82
CA ARG A 210 -8.79 19.84 -5.19
C ARG A 210 -9.13 19.40 -3.77
N VAL A 211 -9.75 20.26 -2.97
CA VAL A 211 -10.18 19.92 -1.60
C VAL A 211 -11.22 18.79 -1.62
N ILE A 212 -12.22 18.85 -2.50
CA ILE A 212 -13.23 17.80 -2.64
C ILE A 212 -12.58 16.46 -3.02
N LEU A 213 -11.67 16.47 -3.99
CA LEU A 213 -10.98 15.25 -4.44
C LEU A 213 -10.04 14.68 -3.37
N GLN A 214 -9.41 15.55 -2.57
CA GLN A 214 -8.66 15.11 -1.41
C GLN A 214 -9.55 14.44 -0.37
N GLN A 215 -10.71 15.03 -0.03
CA GLN A 215 -11.68 14.42 0.88
C GLN A 215 -12.17 13.05 0.37
N GLN A 216 -12.30 12.87 -0.95
CA GLN A 216 -12.62 11.56 -1.53
C GLN A 216 -11.49 10.54 -1.34
N THR A 217 -10.23 10.98 -1.45
CA THR A 217 -9.06 10.13 -1.20
C THR A 217 -9.02 9.69 0.28
N GLU A 218 -9.29 10.61 1.20
CA GLU A 218 -9.42 10.32 2.63
C GLU A 218 -10.59 9.36 2.92
N ARG A 219 -11.73 9.58 2.27
CA ARG A 219 -12.90 8.72 2.39
C ARG A 219 -12.62 7.28 1.96
N ILE A 220 -11.85 7.08 0.88
CA ILE A 220 -11.43 5.73 0.45
C ILE A 220 -10.64 5.03 1.55
N ILE A 221 -9.69 5.73 2.18
CA ILE A 221 -8.89 5.17 3.27
C ILE A 221 -9.78 4.82 4.48
N GLY A 222 -10.73 5.69 4.83
CA GLY A 222 -11.70 5.42 5.88
C GLY A 222 -12.58 4.20 5.61
N ILE A 223 -13.04 4.00 4.37
CA ILE A 223 -13.84 2.82 4.01
C ILE A 223 -12.98 1.55 4.06
N LEU A 224 -11.73 1.60 3.57
CA LEU A 224 -10.81 0.46 3.67
C LEU A 224 -10.55 0.07 5.14
N GLU A 225 -10.43 1.06 6.02
CA GLU A 225 -10.30 0.85 7.46
C GLU A 225 -11.53 0.15 8.04
N GLU A 226 -12.74 0.62 7.71
CA GLU A 226 -14.00 0.06 8.18
C GLU A 226 -14.18 -1.40 7.75
N ILE A 227 -13.98 -1.70 6.47
CA ILE A 227 -14.10 -3.06 5.93
C ILE A 227 -13.06 -4.00 6.56
N SER A 228 -11.84 -3.50 6.75
CA SER A 228 -10.76 -4.32 7.29
C SER A 228 -10.97 -4.70 8.75
N SER A 229 -11.58 -3.82 9.54
CA SER A 229 -11.89 -4.07 10.96
C SER A 229 -12.86 -5.24 11.15
N TYR A 230 -13.68 -5.51 10.14
CA TYR A 230 -14.63 -6.64 10.11
C TYR A 230 -13.95 -7.95 9.70
N HIS A 231 -13.08 -7.93 8.69
CA HIS A 231 -12.53 -9.16 8.09
C HIS A 231 -11.20 -9.66 8.67
N CYS A 232 -10.37 -8.78 9.26
CA CYS A 232 -8.97 -9.15 9.56
C CYS A 232 -8.76 -9.90 10.88
N ARG A 233 -9.76 -9.93 11.80
CA ARG A 233 -9.59 -10.53 13.13
C ARG A 233 -9.16 -12.00 13.09
N PHE A 234 -9.75 -12.79 12.19
CA PHE A 234 -9.48 -14.22 12.07
C PHE A 234 -8.09 -14.55 11.51
N ILE A 235 -7.57 -13.69 10.63
CA ILE A 235 -6.23 -13.89 10.03
C ILE A 235 -5.16 -13.63 11.10
N ASP A 236 -5.32 -12.55 11.88
CA ASP A 236 -4.36 -12.18 12.91
C ASP A 236 -4.27 -13.23 14.03
N GLU A 237 -5.41 -13.78 14.48
CA GLU A 237 -5.42 -14.86 15.48
C GLU A 237 -4.69 -16.11 14.97
N SER A 238 -4.90 -16.47 13.71
CA SER A 238 -4.24 -17.62 13.07
C SER A 238 -2.73 -17.40 12.88
N VAL A 239 -2.30 -16.19 12.52
CA VAL A 239 -0.88 -15.85 12.37
C VAL A 239 -0.18 -15.86 13.74
N MET A 240 -0.84 -15.33 14.77
CA MET A 240 -0.29 -15.29 16.13
C MET A 240 -0.12 -16.69 16.73
N SER A 241 -1.07 -17.60 16.53
CA SER A 241 -0.95 -18.97 17.04
C SER A 241 0.21 -19.76 16.42
N LEU A 242 0.55 -19.47 15.17
CA LEU A 242 1.67 -20.12 14.46
C LEU A 242 3.04 -19.51 14.78
N SER A 243 3.08 -18.34 15.43
CA SER A 243 4.32 -17.57 15.60
C SER A 243 5.38 -18.26 16.46
N VAL A 244 4.99 -19.06 17.45
CA VAL A 244 5.92 -19.77 18.34
C VAL A 244 6.66 -20.87 17.56
N ASP A 245 5.91 -21.76 16.91
CA ASP A 245 6.46 -22.88 16.14
C ASP A 245 7.31 -22.42 14.94
N ILE A 246 6.99 -21.27 14.35
CA ILE A 246 7.77 -20.70 13.24
C ILE A 246 9.07 -20.10 13.75
N SER A 247 9.02 -19.28 14.81
CA SER A 247 10.22 -18.67 15.38
C SER A 247 11.20 -19.73 15.86
N GLU A 248 10.73 -20.78 16.53
CA GLU A 248 11.60 -21.89 16.98
C GLU A 248 12.22 -22.65 15.80
N ARG A 249 11.43 -22.96 14.75
CA ARG A 249 11.95 -23.61 13.53
C ARG A 249 12.98 -22.73 12.80
N MET A 250 12.69 -21.44 12.61
CA MET A 250 13.61 -20.51 11.95
C MET A 250 14.91 -20.35 12.73
N ILE A 251 14.84 -20.24 14.06
CA ILE A 251 16.04 -20.18 14.92
C ILE A 251 16.86 -21.46 14.74
N LYS A 252 16.22 -22.63 14.85
CA LYS A 252 16.91 -23.92 14.72
C LYS A 252 17.57 -24.11 13.34
N GLU A 253 16.83 -23.90 12.25
CA GLU A 253 17.37 -24.02 10.89
C GLU A 253 18.52 -23.04 10.65
N SER A 254 18.42 -21.84 11.23
CA SER A 254 19.47 -20.84 11.11
C SER A 254 20.73 -21.18 11.89
N GLU A 255 20.60 -21.77 13.08
CA GLU A 255 21.73 -22.26 13.87
C GLU A 255 22.41 -23.43 13.18
N GLU A 256 21.64 -24.35 12.59
CA GLU A 256 22.18 -25.44 11.78
C GLU A 256 22.93 -24.91 10.54
N LEU A 257 22.41 -23.89 9.85
CA LEU A 257 23.09 -23.26 8.72
C LEU A 257 24.37 -22.54 9.15
N ILE A 258 24.34 -21.80 10.26
CA ILE A 258 25.52 -21.13 10.81
C ILE A 258 26.60 -22.17 11.18
N GLU A 259 26.22 -23.26 11.85
CA GLU A 259 27.18 -24.32 12.21
C GLU A 259 27.75 -25.05 10.99
N ARG A 260 26.93 -25.33 9.97
CA ARG A 260 27.41 -25.86 8.69
C ARG A 260 28.41 -24.91 8.03
N SER A 261 28.06 -23.64 7.87
CA SER A 261 28.96 -22.67 7.23
C SER A 261 30.22 -22.38 8.06
N LYS A 262 30.17 -22.42 9.39
CA LYS A 262 31.38 -22.38 10.25
C LYS A 262 32.29 -23.59 9.99
N SER A 263 31.72 -24.78 9.89
CA SER A 263 32.47 -26.01 9.61
C SER A 263 33.13 -25.99 8.22
N GLU A 264 32.47 -25.37 7.23
CA GLU A 264 33.00 -25.19 5.88
C GLU A 264 34.07 -24.08 5.81
N LEU A 265 33.97 -23.05 6.64
CA LEU A 265 34.98 -21.99 6.79
C LEU A 265 36.30 -22.49 7.38
N ILE A 266 36.24 -23.42 8.34
CA ILE A 266 37.42 -24.11 8.89
C ILE A 266 38.16 -24.88 7.79
N ASN A 267 37.45 -25.28 6.72
CA ASN A 267 38.01 -25.96 5.56
C ASN A 267 38.53 -25.02 4.45
N GLY A 268 38.56 -23.70 4.66
CA GLY A 268 39.34 -22.76 3.84
C GLY A 268 38.59 -21.97 2.75
N ASN A 269 37.25 -22.00 2.70
CA ASN A 269 36.47 -21.24 1.72
C ASN A 269 36.00 -19.87 2.28
N THR A 270 36.61 -18.78 1.81
CA THR A 270 36.33 -17.39 2.25
C THR A 270 35.04 -16.77 1.69
N VAL A 271 34.40 -17.40 0.70
CA VAL A 271 33.18 -16.88 0.03
C VAL A 271 31.94 -16.93 0.95
N GLU A 272 31.97 -17.70 2.04
CA GLU A 272 30.80 -17.90 2.92
C GLU A 272 30.65 -16.86 4.04
N ILE A 273 31.69 -16.11 4.39
CA ILE A 273 31.65 -15.14 5.51
C ILE A 273 30.57 -14.07 5.29
N LYS A 274 30.45 -13.59 4.04
CA LYS A 274 29.45 -12.58 3.69
C LYS A 274 28.01 -13.12 3.77
N LYS A 275 27.79 -14.39 3.36
CA LYS A 275 26.48 -15.06 3.49
C LYS A 275 26.10 -15.26 4.96
N ILE A 276 27.05 -15.61 5.81
CA ILE A 276 26.83 -15.74 7.26
C ILE A 276 26.46 -14.38 7.86
N GLN A 277 27.18 -13.31 7.52
CA GLN A 277 26.86 -11.96 7.98
C GLN A 277 25.48 -11.49 7.50
N ASP A 278 25.13 -11.76 6.24
CA ASP A 278 23.81 -11.43 5.69
C ASP A 278 22.69 -12.22 6.40
N LEU A 279 22.93 -13.51 6.73
CA LEU A 279 22.01 -14.32 7.53
C LEU A 279 21.90 -13.79 8.97
N GLU A 280 23.00 -13.45 9.64
CA GLU A 280 22.97 -12.87 10.99
C GLU A 280 22.20 -11.55 11.04
N ILE A 281 22.33 -10.70 10.00
CA ILE A 281 21.54 -9.47 9.85
C ILE A 281 20.04 -9.78 9.73
N ILE A 282 19.67 -10.85 9.02
CA ILE A 282 18.27 -11.30 8.88
C ILE A 282 17.74 -11.93 10.17
N LEU A 283 18.60 -12.60 10.95
CA LEU A 283 18.23 -13.41 12.12
C LEU A 283 18.24 -12.65 13.44
N SER A 284 19.08 -11.61 13.60
CA SER A 284 19.11 -10.75 14.80
C SER A 284 17.70 -10.26 15.21
N PRO A 285 16.84 -9.77 14.30
CA PRO A 285 15.47 -9.35 14.64
C PRO A 285 14.58 -10.50 15.07
N ILE A 286 14.79 -11.69 14.51
CA ILE A 286 14.02 -12.89 14.85
C ILE A 286 14.35 -13.32 16.28
N ARG A 287 15.64 -13.26 16.66
CA ARG A 287 16.10 -13.52 18.02
C ARG A 287 15.63 -12.45 19.01
N GLU A 288 15.74 -11.18 18.67
CA GLU A 288 15.31 -10.06 19.53
C GLU A 288 13.80 -10.07 19.79
N SER A 289 12.99 -10.31 18.74
CA SER A 289 11.54 -10.43 18.88
C SER A 289 11.09 -11.68 19.67
N TYR A 290 11.86 -12.76 19.63
CA TYR A 290 11.64 -13.94 20.46
C TYR A 290 11.98 -13.67 21.93
N LEU A 291 13.10 -12.98 22.21
CA LEU A 291 13.57 -12.67 23.56
C LEU A 291 12.75 -11.57 24.26
N LEU A 292 12.15 -10.65 23.52
CA LEU A 292 11.33 -9.55 24.05
C LEU A 292 9.87 -9.95 24.32
N ARG A 293 9.46 -11.20 24.08
CA ARG A 293 8.09 -11.62 24.41
C ARG A 293 7.96 -11.87 25.91
N PRO A 294 7.01 -11.20 26.59
CA PRO A 294 6.64 -11.61 27.92
C PRO A 294 6.01 -13.00 27.86
N SER A 295 6.25 -13.81 28.89
CA SER A 295 5.77 -15.19 28.98
C SER A 295 4.27 -15.26 28.67
N ASN A 296 3.79 -16.37 28.10
CA ASN A 296 2.40 -16.58 27.66
C ASN A 296 1.30 -16.23 28.72
N ASN A 297 1.67 -15.99 29.98
CA ASN A 297 0.76 -15.54 31.03
C ASN A 297 0.47 -14.02 31.04
N ASP A 298 1.29 -13.17 30.43
CA ASP A 298 1.14 -11.71 30.58
C ASP A 298 0.12 -11.10 29.60
N TYR A 299 -0.08 -11.72 28.43
CA TYR A 299 -1.10 -11.29 27.46
C TYR A 299 -2.54 -11.57 27.95
N LEU A 300 -2.72 -12.55 28.83
CA LEU A 300 -4.01 -12.84 29.48
C LEU A 300 -4.39 -11.79 30.54
N VAL A 301 -3.42 -11.06 31.09
CA VAL A 301 -3.67 -10.01 32.10
C VAL A 301 -4.17 -8.72 31.44
N VAL A 302 -3.65 -8.37 30.26
CA VAL A 302 -4.04 -7.13 29.56
C VAL A 302 -5.46 -7.21 28.99
N LEU A 303 -5.91 -8.38 28.53
CA LEU A 303 -7.29 -8.57 28.06
C LEU A 303 -8.34 -8.57 29.18
N LYS A 304 -7.94 -8.74 30.45
CA LYS A 304 -8.86 -8.64 31.60
C LYS A 304 -9.12 -7.20 32.07
N TYR A 305 -8.33 -6.21 31.65
CA TYR A 305 -8.49 -4.81 32.08
C TYR A 305 -9.42 -3.96 31.21
N HIS A 306 -10.04 -4.53 30.16
CA HIS A 306 -11.01 -3.85 29.30
C HIS A 306 -12.47 -4.34 29.42
N LYS A 307 -12.78 -5.07 30.50
CA LYS A 307 -14.17 -5.32 30.93
C LYS A 307 -14.36 -4.88 32.38
N SER A 308 -14.56 -3.59 32.55
CA SER A 308 -15.22 -2.96 33.70
C SER A 308 -15.65 -1.57 33.31
#